data_AF-A0A4P9XX39-F1
#
_entry.id   AF-A0A4P9XX39-F1
#
_cell.length_a   1.000
_cell.length_b   1.000
_cell.length_c   1.000
_cell.angle_alpha   90.00
_cell.angle_beta   90.00
_cell.angle_gamma   90.00
#
_symmetry.space_group_name_H-M   'P 1'
#
loop_
_entity.id
_entity.type
_entity.pdbx_description
1 polymer ?
#
loop_
_entity_poly.entity_id
_entity_poly.type
_entity_poly.pdbx_seq_one_letter_code
_entity_poly.pdbx_strand_id
1 'polypeptide(L)'
;LEKLLASRPEQEALVNKNILKDPNVAPALHAKKGELERARVEDQLERKIQHRPDAQDLVEKHILIDADVAPSLRAAKHDLERAQLEDTLEKKIHDRPPAEQLVEKHIL
;
A
#
# COMPACT_ATOMS: atom_id res chain seq x y z
N LEU A 1 -25.61 -40.59 -14.79
CA LEU A 1 -26.29 -39.39 -14.24
C LEU A 1 -26.07 -39.27 -12.73
N GLU A 2 -26.38 -40.30 -11.93
CA GLU A 2 -26.20 -40.29 -10.47
C GLU A 2 -24.77 -39.92 -10.01
N LYS A 3 -23.74 -40.50 -10.63
CA LYS A 3 -22.33 -40.16 -10.32
C LYS A 3 -21.97 -38.68 -10.54
N LEU A 4 -22.62 -38.01 -11.49
CA LEU A 4 -22.39 -36.59 -11.80
C LEU A 4 -23.16 -35.67 -10.85
N LEU A 5 -24.32 -36.11 -10.35
CA LEU A 5 -25.07 -35.38 -9.34
C LEU A 5 -24.41 -35.48 -7.96
N ALA A 6 -23.81 -36.63 -7.63
CA ALA A 6 -23.08 -36.84 -6.37
C ALA A 6 -21.79 -36.01 -6.26
N SER A 7 -21.21 -35.60 -7.40
CA SER A 7 -20.01 -34.76 -7.48
C SER A 7 -20.33 -33.30 -7.77
N ARG A 8 -21.61 -32.90 -7.71
CA ARG A 8 -22.04 -31.54 -7.99
C ARG A 8 -21.49 -30.59 -6.90
N PRO A 9 -20.78 -29.52 -7.27
CA PRO A 9 -20.34 -28.52 -6.31
C PRO A 9 -21.53 -27.74 -5.74
N GLU A 10 -21.38 -27.32 -4.49
CA GLU A 10 -22.35 -26.46 -3.80
C GLU A 10 -22.55 -25.13 -4.54
N GLN A 11 -23.75 -24.56 -4.41
CA GLN A 11 -24.11 -23.30 -5.07
C GLN A 11 -23.16 -22.17 -4.67
N GLU A 12 -22.83 -22.08 -3.38
CA GLU A 12 -21.88 -21.10 -2.84
C GLU A 12 -20.49 -21.22 -3.49
N ALA A 13 -20.01 -22.45 -3.70
CA ALA A 13 -18.72 -22.68 -4.36
C ALA A 13 -18.73 -22.20 -5.83
N LEU A 14 -19.87 -22.26 -6.51
CA LEU A 14 -20.03 -21.72 -7.87
C LEU A 14 -20.07 -20.20 -7.89
N VAL A 15 -20.68 -19.56 -6.89
CA VAL A 15 -20.70 -18.09 -6.73
C VAL A 15 -19.29 -17.57 -6.44
N ASN A 16 -18.57 -18.20 -5.51
CA ASN A 16 -17.20 -17.82 -5.16
C ASN A 16 -16.23 -17.96 -6.35
N LYS A 17 -16.49 -18.92 -7.24
CA LYS A 17 -15.74 -19.09 -8.50
C LYS A 17 -16.21 -18.18 -9.64
N ASN A 18 -17.16 -17.27 -9.37
CA ASN A 18 -17.81 -16.41 -10.37
C ASN A 18 -18.48 -17.18 -11.53
N ILE A 19 -18.86 -18.44 -11.32
CA ILE A 19 -19.58 -19.26 -12.30
C ILE A 19 -21.09 -18.95 -12.23
N LEU A 20 -21.64 -18.86 -11.01
CA LEU A 20 -23.02 -18.44 -10.77
C LEU A 20 -23.03 -16.99 -10.27
N LYS A 21 -23.97 -16.19 -10.75
CA LYS A 21 -24.21 -14.84 -10.23
C LYS A 21 -24.98 -14.90 -8.91
N ASP A 22 -25.05 -13.77 -8.21
CA ASP A 22 -25.69 -13.65 -6.89
C ASP A 22 -27.08 -14.33 -6.86
N PRO A 23 -27.26 -15.40 -6.06
CA PRO A 23 -28.48 -16.18 -6.06
C PRO A 23 -29.68 -15.44 -5.47
N ASN A 24 -29.46 -14.31 -4.78
CA ASN A 24 -30.52 -13.50 -4.19
C ASN A 24 -31.17 -12.54 -5.19
N VAL A 25 -30.59 -12.38 -6.38
CA VAL A 25 -31.09 -11.48 -7.41
C VAL A 25 -31.82 -12.29 -8.48
N ALA A 26 -32.94 -11.76 -8.98
CA ALA A 26 -33.66 -12.40 -10.06
C ALA A 26 -32.75 -12.54 -11.30
N PRO A 27 -32.75 -13.69 -12.02
CA PRO A 27 -31.88 -13.91 -13.17
C PRO A 27 -31.96 -12.83 -14.26
N ALA A 28 -33.15 -12.27 -14.47
CA ALA A 28 -33.39 -11.18 -15.43
C ALA A 28 -32.70 -9.86 -15.04
N LEU A 29 -32.43 -9.63 -13.75
CA LEU A 29 -31.81 -8.39 -13.24
C LEU A 29 -30.29 -8.46 -13.18
N HIS A 30 -29.69 -9.64 -13.32
CA HIS A 30 -28.24 -9.83 -13.24
C HIS A 30 -27.44 -8.95 -14.20
N ALA A 31 -27.95 -8.75 -15.42
CA ALA A 31 -27.29 -7.90 -16.41
C ALA A 31 -27.30 -6.43 -15.96
N LYS A 32 -28.47 -5.91 -15.59
CA LYS A 32 -28.64 -4.52 -15.14
C LYS A 32 -27.91 -4.22 -13.84
N LYS A 33 -27.88 -5.16 -12.90
CA LYS A 33 -27.06 -5.07 -11.68
C LYS A 33 -25.57 -4.92 -12.03
N GLY A 34 -25.06 -5.76 -12.94
CA GLY A 34 -23.66 -5.69 -13.38
C GLY A 34 -23.32 -4.39 -14.12
N GLU A 35 -24.22 -3.89 -14.98
CA GLU A 35 -24.07 -2.58 -15.63
C GLU A 35 -23.98 -1.45 -14.59
N LEU A 36 -24.86 -1.45 -13.59
CA LEU A 36 -24.87 -0.44 -12.53
C LEU A 36 -23.60 -0.51 -11.66
N GLU A 37 -23.18 -1.71 -11.26
CA GLU A 37 -21.95 -1.91 -10.49
C GLU A 37 -20.73 -1.42 -11.26
N ARG A 38 -20.66 -1.73 -12.56
CA ARG A 38 -19.60 -1.26 -13.45
C ARG A 38 -19.60 0.27 -13.55
N ALA A 39 -20.73 0.89 -13.85
CA ALA A 39 -20.84 2.35 -13.96
C ALA A 39 -20.41 3.04 -12.65
N ARG A 40 -20.84 2.48 -11.50
CA ARG A 40 -20.43 3.00 -10.18
C ARG A 40 -18.92 2.95 -9.96
N VAL A 41 -18.27 1.86 -10.37
CA VAL A 41 -16.81 1.71 -10.28
C VAL A 41 -16.10 2.65 -11.24
N GLU A 42 -16.61 2.80 -12.47
CA GLU A 42 -16.09 3.75 -13.47
C GLU A 42 -16.11 5.19 -12.93
N ASP A 43 -17.27 5.65 -12.44
CA ASP A 43 -17.42 6.99 -11.87
C ASP A 43 -16.49 7.21 -10.66
N GLN A 44 -16.37 6.18 -9.79
CA GLN A 44 -15.50 6.26 -8.62
C GLN A 44 -14.02 6.32 -9.02
N LEU A 45 -13.63 5.53 -10.02
CA LEU A 45 -12.26 5.49 -10.52
C LEU A 45 -11.91 6.81 -11.19
N GLU A 46 -12.80 7.37 -12.00
CA GLU A 46 -12.61 8.67 -12.66
C GLU A 46 -12.33 9.78 -11.64
N ARG A 47 -13.16 9.87 -10.59
CA ARG A 47 -12.94 10.84 -9.49
C ARG A 47 -11.58 10.65 -8.82
N LYS A 48 -11.16 9.40 -8.57
CA LYS A 48 -9.87 9.10 -7.95
C LYS A 48 -8.68 9.44 -8.85
N ILE A 49 -8.82 9.25 -10.16
CA ILE A 49 -7.78 9.59 -11.13
C ILE A 49 -7.62 11.11 -11.21
N GLN A 50 -8.73 11.86 -11.22
CA GLN A 50 -8.69 13.33 -11.25
C GLN A 50 -8.00 13.93 -10.01
N HIS A 51 -8.14 13.30 -8.85
CA HIS A 51 -7.53 13.73 -7.58
C HIS A 51 -6.28 12.93 -7.22
N ARG A 52 -5.64 12.30 -8.21
CA ARG A 52 -4.44 11.49 -7.96
C ARG A 52 -3.29 12.42 -7.55
N PRO A 53 -2.69 12.25 -6.34
CA PRO A 53 -1.56 13.06 -5.92
C PRO A 53 -0.32 12.76 -6.76
N ASP A 54 0.55 13.75 -6.88
CA ASP A 54 1.82 13.59 -7.58
C ASP A 54 2.83 12.78 -6.75
N ALA A 55 3.84 12.22 -7.42
CA ALA A 55 4.88 11.46 -6.74
C ALA A 55 5.63 12.31 -5.69
N GLN A 56 5.82 13.60 -5.96
CA GLN A 56 6.46 14.54 -5.04
C GLN A 56 5.61 14.75 -3.77
N ASP A 57 4.28 14.93 -3.90
CA ASP A 57 3.39 15.03 -2.74
C ASP A 57 3.49 13.80 -1.82
N LEU A 58 3.69 12.61 -2.41
CA LEU A 58 3.86 11.37 -1.66
C LEU A 58 5.21 11.28 -0.95
N VAL A 59 6.27 11.85 -1.55
CA VAL A 59 7.59 11.99 -0.93
C VAL A 59 7.53 12.95 0.25
N GLU A 60 6.94 14.13 0.07
CA GLU A 60 6.79 15.13 1.14
C GLU A 60 6.02 14.57 2.34
N LYS A 61 4.99 13.77 2.07
CA LYS A 61 4.19 13.08 3.10
C LYS A 61 4.87 11.84 3.68
N HIS A 62 6.11 11.52 3.28
CA HIS A 62 6.87 10.35 3.72
C HIS A 62 6.16 9.01 3.43
N ILE A 63 5.29 8.98 2.42
CA ILE A 63 4.60 7.75 1.94
C ILE A 63 5.50 7.04 0.94
N LEU A 64 6.12 7.80 0.03
CA LEU A 64 7.10 7.29 -0.92
C LEU A 64 8.49 7.65 -0.42
N ILE A 65 9.37 6.66 -0.34
CA ILE A 65 10.79 6.91 -0.05
C ILE A 65 11.41 7.49 -1.31
N ASP A 66 11.93 8.72 -1.23
CA ASP A 66 12.67 9.33 -2.31
C ASP A 66 14.03 8.67 -2.45
N ALA A 67 14.15 7.86 -3.49
CA ALA A 67 15.38 7.18 -3.77
C ALA A 67 15.52 7.00 -5.29
N ASP A 68 16.65 7.47 -5.80
CA ASP A 68 17.13 7.30 -7.17
C ASP A 68 17.58 5.84 -7.45
N VAL A 69 16.81 4.88 -6.95
CA VAL A 69 17.03 3.43 -7.12
C VAL A 69 15.73 2.75 -7.50
N ALA A 70 15.87 1.56 -8.08
CA ALA A 70 14.73 0.74 -8.49
C ALA A 70 13.75 0.49 -7.32
N PRO A 71 12.42 0.39 -7.58
CA PRO A 71 11.41 0.19 -6.53
C PRO A 71 11.69 -0.99 -5.60
N SER A 72 12.28 -2.07 -6.12
CA SER A 72 12.63 -3.26 -5.34
C SER A 72 13.77 -3.04 -4.34
N LEU A 73 14.62 -2.02 -4.55
CA LEU A 73 15.80 -1.75 -3.72
C LEU A 73 15.60 -0.60 -2.73
N ARG A 74 14.50 0.16 -2.84
CA ARG A 74 14.26 1.36 -2.00
C ARG A 74 14.27 1.03 -0.50
N ALA A 75 13.64 -0.07 -0.12
CA ALA A 75 13.60 -0.52 1.27
C ALA A 75 15.02 -0.83 1.79
N ALA A 76 15.78 -1.64 1.06
CA ALA A 76 17.15 -2.00 1.43
C ALA A 76 18.08 -0.77 1.52
N LYS A 77 17.92 0.19 0.61
CA LYS A 77 18.66 1.46 0.65
C LYS A 77 18.32 2.26 1.91
N HIS A 78 17.03 2.44 2.20
CA HIS A 78 16.58 3.17 3.38
C HIS A 78 17.08 2.54 4.68
N ASP A 79 17.03 1.21 4.78
CA ASP A 79 17.51 0.48 5.96
C ASP A 79 19.03 0.65 6.12
N LEU A 80 19.79 0.63 5.01
CA LEU A 80 21.23 0.90 5.02
C LEU A 80 21.53 2.33 5.46
N GLU A 81 20.83 3.34 4.91
CA GLU A 81 20.99 4.74 5.29
C GLU A 81 20.71 4.95 6.78
N ARG A 82 19.69 4.27 7.32
CA ARG A 82 19.37 4.30 8.74
C ARG A 82 20.49 3.68 9.60
N ALA A 83 21.01 2.53 9.22
CA ALA A 83 22.10 1.87 9.95
C ALA A 83 23.37 2.73 9.94
N GLN A 84 23.74 3.31 8.79
CA GLN A 84 24.89 4.21 8.69
C GLN A 84 24.72 5.47 9.54
N LEU A 85 23.50 6.01 9.61
CA LEU A 85 23.19 7.15 10.46
C LEU A 85 23.32 6.79 11.95
N GLU A 86 22.82 5.62 12.35
CA GLU A 86 22.94 5.11 13.72
C GLU A 86 24.41 5.01 14.15
N ASP A 87 25.25 4.35 13.35
CA ASP A 87 26.69 4.22 13.60
C ASP A 87 27.39 5.59 13.70
N THR A 88 26.97 6.54 12.86
CA THR A 88 27.54 7.90 12.85
C THR A 88 27.14 8.68 14.09
N LEU A 89 25.88 8.56 14.51
CA LEU A 89 25.37 9.22 15.70
C LEU A 89 25.99 8.63 16.97
N GLU A 90 26.16 7.31 17.03
CA GLU A 90 26.80 6.63 18.16
C GLU A 90 28.20 7.19 18.41
N LYS A 91 29.03 7.29 17.36
CA LYS A 91 30.38 7.88 17.46
C LYS A 91 30.35 9.34 17.94
N LYS A 92 29.45 10.16 17.40
CA LYS A 92 29.33 11.59 17.78
C LYS A 92 28.85 11.77 19.23
N ILE A 93 28.01 10.88 19.71
CA ILE A 93 27.51 10.90 21.09
C ILE A 93 28.62 10.42 22.05
N HIS A 94 29.40 9.42 21.66
CA HIS A 94 30.56 8.97 22.43
C HIS A 94 31.59 10.11 22.62
N ASP A 95 31.88 10.85 21.56
CA ASP A 95 32.85 11.96 21.57
C ASP A 95 32.24 13.30 22.05
N ARG A 96 31.10 13.25 22.74
CA ARG A 96 30.40 14.45 23.20
C ARG A 96 31.27 15.23 24.19
N PRO A 97 31.58 16.51 23.94
CA PRO A 97 32.37 17.31 24.87
C PRO A 97 31.60 17.53 26.20
N PRO A 98 32.30 17.48 27.35
CA PRO A 98 31.71 17.78 28.64
C PRO A 98 31.38 19.28 28.77
N ALA A 99 30.53 19.61 29.74
CA ALA A 99 30.03 20.97 29.95
C ALA A 99 31.16 21.98 30.20
N GLU A 100 32.24 21.58 30.89
CA GLU A 100 33.36 22.50 31.17
C GLU A 100 34.02 23.02 29.88
N GLN A 101 34.19 22.15 28.88
CA GLN A 101 34.78 22.52 27.58
C GLN A 101 33.88 23.48 26.77
N LEU A 102 32.57 23.45 27.00
CA LEU A 102 31.63 24.36 26.32
C LEU A 102 31.65 25.76 26.95
N VAL A 103 31.80 25.84 28.28
CA VAL A 103 31.97 27.11 29.01
C VAL A 103 33.30 27.77 28.64
N GLU A 104 34.39 27.00 28.57
CA GLU A 104 35.70 27.52 28.14
C GLU A 104 35.65 28.08 26.71
N LYS A 105 34.85 27.47 25.83
CA LYS A 105 34.59 27.94 24.46
C LYS A 105 33.57 29.08 24.36
N HIS A 106 33.07 29.59 25.50
CA HIS A 106 32.09 30.69 25.57
C HIS A 106 30.77 30.40 24.83
N ILE A 107 30.36 29.13 24.77
CA ILE A 107 29.11 28.68 24.12
C ILE A 107 27.95 28.61 25.14
N LEU A 108 28.28 28.31 26.40
CA LEU A 108 27.40 28.26 27.57
C LEU A 108 27.95 29.22 28.63
#